data_AF-A0A3P6SQV2-F1
#
_entry.id   AF-A0A3P6SQV2-F1
#
_cell.length_a   1.000
_cell.length_b   1.000
_cell.length_c   1.000
_cell.angle_alpha   90.00
_cell.angle_beta   90.00
_cell.angle_gamma   90.00
#
_symmetry.space_group_name_H-M   'P 1'
#
loop_
_entity.id
_entity.type
_entity.pdbx_description
1 polymer ?
#
loop_
_entity_poly.entity_id
_entity_poly.type
_entity_poly.pdbx_seq_one_letter_code
_entity_poly.pdbx_strand_id
1 'polypeptide(L)'
;MLWAKDKNKKFDVFVVYTDCETFFGEVHPFVALRQYREASGIKDAKLVVMGMTSTGFTIADPDDAGMMDIVGFDSAVPTLLADFVNGKV
;
A
#
# COMPACT_ATOMS: atom_id res chain seq x y z
N MET A 1 2.73 4.35 -6.93
CA MET A 1 1.87 5.54 -6.69
C MET A 1 2.32 6.76 -7.48
N LEU A 2 3.62 7.11 -7.51
CA LEU A 2 4.14 8.22 -8.33
C LEU A 2 3.74 8.11 -9.81
N TRP A 3 3.84 6.93 -10.40
CA TRP A 3 3.36 6.70 -11.78
C TRP A 3 1.87 7.07 -11.97
N ALA A 4 1.02 6.71 -11.01
CA ALA A 4 -0.41 7.02 -11.09
C ALA A 4 -0.66 8.53 -10.98
N LYS A 5 0.10 9.22 -10.11
CA LYS A 5 0.12 10.68 -10.02
C LYS A 5 0.51 11.31 -11.36
N ASP A 6 1.65 10.91 -11.92
CA ASP A 6 2.21 11.50 -13.14
C ASP A 6 1.34 11.25 -14.38
N LYS A 7 0.64 10.11 -14.43
CA LYS A 7 -0.30 9.78 -15.51
C LYS A 7 -1.73 10.23 -15.23
N ASN A 8 -1.97 10.92 -14.12
CA ASN A 8 -3.31 11.34 -13.66
C ASN A 8 -4.32 10.19 -13.69
N LYS A 9 -3.89 9.00 -13.23
CA LYS A 9 -4.72 7.81 -13.12
C LYS A 9 -5.32 7.72 -11.72
N LYS A 10 -6.61 7.43 -11.66
CA LYS A 10 -7.38 7.36 -10.41
C LYS A 10 -7.55 5.91 -9.97
N PHE A 11 -7.19 5.66 -8.73
CA PHE A 11 -7.22 4.40 -8.02
C PHE A 11 -7.57 4.66 -6.55
N ASP A 12 -8.41 3.79 -6.00
CA ASP A 12 -8.79 3.81 -4.58
C ASP A 12 -7.86 2.95 -3.73
N VAL A 13 -7.25 1.92 -4.33
CA VAL A 13 -6.39 0.95 -3.62
C VAL A 13 -5.16 0.61 -4.45
N PHE A 14 -3.99 0.62 -3.82
CA PHE A 14 -2.75 0.07 -4.36
C PHE A 14 -2.39 -1.20 -3.60
N VAL A 15 -2.23 -2.31 -4.32
CA VAL A 15 -1.69 -3.57 -3.76
C VAL A 15 -0.33 -3.81 -4.38
N VAL A 16 0.72 -3.79 -3.56
CA VAL A 16 2.11 -3.93 -4.00
C VAL A 16 2.62 -5.30 -3.56
N TYR A 17 2.83 -6.20 -4.52
CA TYR A 17 3.51 -7.47 -4.27
C TYR A 17 5.01 -7.28 -4.39
N THR A 18 5.75 -7.63 -3.35
CA THR A 18 7.21 -7.46 -3.26
C THR A 18 7.83 -8.61 -2.48
N ASP A 19 9.07 -8.97 -2.81
CA ASP A 19 9.91 -9.86 -2.02
C ASP A 19 10.53 -9.19 -0.79
N CYS A 20 10.08 -7.98 -0.45
CA CYS A 20 10.48 -7.20 0.73
C CYS A 20 11.91 -6.67 0.64
N GLU A 21 12.56 -6.77 -0.53
CA GLU A 21 13.81 -6.09 -0.79
C GLU A 21 13.52 -4.62 -1.10
N THR A 22 13.87 -3.78 -0.13
CA THR A 22 13.54 -2.36 0.02
C THR A 22 14.25 -1.43 -0.97
N PHE A 23 14.35 -1.79 -2.25
CA PHE A 23 14.80 -0.83 -3.26
C PHE A 23 13.68 0.16 -3.59
N PHE A 24 13.43 1.11 -2.69
CA PHE A 24 12.44 2.17 -2.84
C PHE A 24 12.87 3.28 -3.81
N GLY A 25 14.01 3.10 -4.50
CA GLY A 25 14.65 4.20 -5.22
C GLY A 25 14.87 5.38 -4.27
N GLU A 26 14.38 6.56 -4.64
CA GLU A 26 14.51 7.79 -3.84
C GLU A 26 13.30 8.10 -2.93
N VAL A 27 12.15 7.43 -3.10
CA VAL A 27 10.90 7.80 -2.41
C VAL A 27 10.22 6.60 -1.77
N HIS A 28 10.07 6.64 -0.44
CA HIS A 28 9.38 5.60 0.32
C HIS A 28 7.89 5.47 -0.07
N PRO A 29 7.30 4.25 -0.15
CA PRO A 29 5.92 4.03 -0.55
C PRO A 29 4.87 4.86 0.20
N PHE A 30 5.00 5.03 1.52
CA PHE A 30 4.07 5.88 2.28
C PHE A 30 4.11 7.35 1.80
N VAL A 31 5.31 7.88 1.49
CA VAL A 31 5.47 9.25 0.96
C VAL A 31 4.81 9.33 -0.42
N ALA A 32 5.03 8.33 -1.25
CA ALA A 32 4.42 8.25 -2.58
C ALA A 32 2.89 8.18 -2.52
N LEU A 33 2.31 7.51 -1.51
CA LEU A 33 0.86 7.49 -1.28
C LEU A 33 0.35 8.87 -0.85
N ARG A 34 1.03 9.54 0.09
CA ARG A 34 0.64 10.91 0.53
C ARG A 34 0.63 11.89 -0.65
N GLN A 35 1.70 11.91 -1.45
CA GLN A 35 1.75 12.74 -2.67
C GLN A 35 0.63 12.41 -3.66
N TYR A 36 0.28 11.13 -3.80
CA TYR A 36 -0.80 10.71 -4.67
C TYR A 36 -2.16 11.18 -4.14
N ARG A 37 -2.44 11.04 -2.84
CA ARG A 37 -3.69 11.52 -2.21
C ARG A 37 -3.87 13.03 -2.42
N GLU A 38 -2.80 13.81 -2.23
CA GLU A 38 -2.80 15.26 -2.46
C GLU A 38 -3.10 15.63 -3.92
N ALA A 39 -2.41 14.99 -4.87
CA ALA A 39 -2.53 15.33 -6.29
C ALA A 39 -3.82 14.81 -6.95
N SER A 40 -4.30 13.64 -6.54
CA SER A 40 -5.50 13.00 -7.11
C SER A 40 -6.81 13.50 -6.48
N GLY A 41 -6.75 14.05 -5.26
CA GLY A 41 -7.92 14.40 -4.45
C GLY A 41 -8.58 13.21 -3.75
N ILE A 42 -8.08 11.99 -3.95
CA ILE A 42 -8.60 10.76 -3.32
C ILE A 42 -7.91 10.58 -1.96
N LYS A 43 -8.47 11.25 -0.94
CA LYS A 43 -7.85 11.32 0.39
C LYS A 43 -7.82 9.98 1.12
N ASP A 44 -8.74 9.09 0.78
CA ASP A 44 -8.94 7.77 1.35
C ASP A 44 -8.24 6.66 0.58
N ALA A 45 -7.39 6.99 -0.41
CA ALA A 45 -6.64 5.99 -1.16
C ALA A 45 -5.81 5.10 -0.21
N LYS A 46 -5.91 3.78 -0.37
CA LYS A 46 -5.27 2.79 0.52
C LYS A 46 -4.04 2.15 -0.11
N LEU A 47 -3.09 1.75 0.73
CA LEU A 47 -1.90 0.98 0.33
C LEU A 47 -1.87 -0.34 1.09
N VAL A 48 -1.75 -1.44 0.35
CA VAL A 48 -1.46 -2.77 0.91
C VAL A 48 -0.16 -3.26 0.33
N VAL A 49 0.76 -3.66 1.20
CA VAL A 49 2.05 -4.24 0.80
C VAL A 49 2.03 -5.72 1.14
N MET A 50 2.13 -6.53 0.09
CA MET A 50 2.14 -7.99 0.13
C MET A 50 3.58 -8.47 0.07
N GLY A 51 4.18 -8.69 1.24
CA GLY A 51 5.51 -9.23 1.38
C GLY A 51 5.56 -10.73 1.14
N MET A 52 6.25 -11.15 0.10
CA MET A 52 6.38 -12.55 -0.32
C MET A 52 7.46 -13.30 0.48
N THR A 53 8.25 -12.60 1.29
CA THR A 53 9.27 -13.18 2.18
C THR A 53 9.14 -12.61 3.60
N SER A 54 9.46 -13.41 4.62
CA SER A 54 9.40 -13.01 6.03
C SER A 54 10.73 -12.38 6.48
N THR A 55 11.17 -11.33 5.81
CA THR A 55 12.21 -10.46 6.35
C THR A 55 11.52 -9.46 7.29
N GLY A 56 12.14 -9.07 8.41
CA GLY A 56 11.51 -8.16 9.37
C GLY A 56 11.43 -6.74 8.82
N PHE A 57 10.43 -6.45 7.96
CA PHE A 57 10.21 -5.13 7.36
C PHE A 57 8.90 -4.51 7.84
N THR A 58 8.86 -3.18 7.82
CA THR A 58 7.64 -2.36 7.94
C THR A 58 7.68 -1.30 6.85
N ILE A 59 6.75 -1.38 5.90
CA ILE A 59 6.62 -0.45 4.76
C ILE A 59 5.39 0.45 4.95
N ALA A 60 4.35 -0.08 5.60
CA ALA A 60 3.22 0.68 6.09
C ALA A 60 3.65 1.56 7.27
N ASP A 61 3.16 2.80 7.26
CA ASP A 61 3.24 3.71 8.41
C ASP A 61 2.21 3.26 9.45
N PRO A 62 2.60 2.84 10.67
CA PRO A 62 1.65 2.34 11.68
C PRO A 62 0.64 3.40 12.14
N ASP A 63 0.92 4.68 11.92
CA ASP A 63 0.01 5.78 12.26
C ASP A 63 -0.98 6.11 11.12
N ASP A 64 -0.88 5.47 9.94
CA ASP A 64 -1.78 5.65 8.80
C ASP A 64 -2.74 4.45 8.67
N ALA A 65 -3.98 4.63 9.12
CA ALA A 65 -5.04 3.61 9.02
C ALA A 65 -5.40 3.22 7.56
N GLY A 66 -4.89 3.94 6.56
CA GLY A 66 -5.02 3.58 5.15
C GLY A 66 -3.85 2.76 4.62
N MET A 67 -2.95 2.26 5.46
CA MET A 67 -1.84 1.37 5.08
C MET A 67 -1.88 0.04 5.82
N MET A 68 -1.54 -1.05 5.13
CA MET A 68 -1.48 -2.40 5.70
C MET A 68 -0.30 -3.18 5.12
N ASP A 69 0.50 -3.78 6.00
CA ASP A 69 1.52 -4.76 5.61
C ASP A 69 1.00 -6.17 5.86
N ILE A 70 1.15 -7.05 4.86
CA ILE A 70 0.83 -8.47 4.93
C ILE A 70 2.09 -9.25 4.59
N VAL A 71 2.43 -10.23 5.41
CA VAL A 71 3.58 -11.12 5.19
C VAL A 71 3.09 -12.53 4.89
N GLY A 72 3.61 -13.10 3.81
CA GLY A 72 3.30 -14.46 3.37
C GLY A 72 2.12 -14.53 2.41
N PHE A 73 1.63 -15.76 2.21
CA PHE A 73 0.62 -16.09 1.20
C PHE A 73 -0.46 -16.98 1.79
N ASP A 74 -1.05 -16.54 2.90
CA ASP A 74 -2.14 -17.24 3.55
C ASP A 74 -3.44 -17.17 2.71
N SER A 75 -4.21 -18.26 2.70
CA SER A 75 -5.51 -18.34 2.01
C SER A 75 -6.54 -17.31 2.48
N ALA A 76 -6.39 -16.73 3.67
CA ALA A 76 -7.25 -15.71 4.24
C ALA A 76 -6.94 -14.28 3.72
N VAL A 77 -5.77 -14.07 3.09
CA VAL A 77 -5.34 -12.74 2.62
C VAL A 77 -6.37 -12.04 1.72
N PRO A 78 -7.00 -12.71 0.73
CA PRO A 78 -7.99 -12.04 -0.12
C PRO A 78 -9.18 -11.48 0.67
N THR A 79 -9.64 -12.22 1.68
CA THR A 79 -10.73 -11.78 2.57
C THR A 79 -10.28 -10.60 3.44
N LEU A 80 -9.08 -10.69 4.03
CA LEU A 80 -8.51 -9.62 4.84
C LEU A 80 -8.35 -8.31 4.04
N LEU A 81 -7.85 -8.41 2.80
CA LEU A 81 -7.73 -7.29 1.88
C LEU A 81 -9.10 -6.66 1.60
N ALA A 82 -10.13 -7.48 1.33
CA ALA A 82 -11.48 -6.98 1.09
C ALA A 82 -12.05 -6.25 2.31
N ASP A 83 -11.86 -6.79 3.51
CA ASP A 83 -12.35 -6.18 4.74
C ASP A 83 -11.62 -4.88 5.06
N PHE A 84 -10.30 -4.83 4.89
CA PHE A 84 -9.50 -3.61 5.02
C PHE A 84 -9.95 -2.52 4.04
N VAL A 85 -10.08 -2.87 2.75
CA VAL A 85 -10.50 -1.91 1.72
C VAL A 85 -11.88 -1.34 2.02
N ASN A 86 -12.79 -2.14 2.57
CA ASN A 86 -14.13 -1.70 2.96
C ASN A 86 -14.23 -1.07 4.36
N GLY A 87 -13.12 -0.91 5.09
CA GLY A 87 -13.10 -0.26 6.41
C GLY A 87 -13.74 -1.08 7.52
N LYS A 88 -13.70 -2.42 7.42
CA LYS A 88 -14.16 -3.33 8.48
C LYS A 88 -13.04 -3.74 9.45
N VAL A 89 -11.80 -3.35 9.14
CA VAL A 89 -10.58 -3.53 9.94
C VAL A 89 -9.95 -2.16 10.13
#